data_AF-A0A4Q4C8G8-F1
#
_entry.id   AF-A0A4Q4C8G8-F1
#
_cell.length_a   1.000
_cell.length_b   1.000
_cell.length_c   1.000
_cell.angle_alpha   90.00
_cell.angle_beta   90.00
_cell.angle_gamma   90.00
#
_symmetry.space_group_name_H-M   'P 1'
#
loop_
_entity.id
_entity.type
_entity.pdbx_description
1 polymer ?
#
loop_
_entity_poly.entity_id
_entity_poly.type
_entity_poly.pdbx_seq_one_letter_code
_entity_poly.pdbx_strand_id
1 'polypeptide(L)'
;MHPGFGLRAQIGVDDIARLEFSNYMAASALKRMVFAFREGMTDFAAIERARVGGLPLSCHSTFAMGATPGLSGPTGDRIRLGVPASFNVAHWGSNICRAGWMVRGPDDMPASAAGYLESFVFPYMRAMSDWCALMRPGIAGGAVWQMIHDSLPPEFGVTLNPGHLIGLDEWMSSPIMAGSDIPLASGMAMQMDVIPSHPSWGSTRMEDGYVIADEHLRKELAQTHPNVARRCAMRREFMRSVIGMEVPDSLLPLADTCGIIAPWLLDPAQVVVL
;
A
#
# COMPACT_ATOMS: atom_id res chain seq x y z
N MET A 1 10.69 2.07 19.02
CA MET A 1 11.55 0.86 19.00
C MET A 1 12.71 1.12 18.04
N HIS A 2 13.90 0.53 18.22
CA HIS A 2 14.96 0.73 17.22
C HIS A 2 14.69 -0.14 15.97
N PRO A 3 14.75 0.39 14.74
CA PRO A 3 14.34 -0.35 13.54
C PRO A 3 15.34 -1.45 13.14
N GLY A 4 16.60 -1.37 13.56
CA GLY A 4 17.62 -2.38 13.22
C GLY A 4 17.82 -3.51 14.24
N PHE A 5 17.45 -3.30 15.51
CA PHE A 5 17.77 -4.25 16.60
C PHE A 5 16.68 -4.34 17.68
N GLY A 6 15.53 -3.71 17.46
CA GLY A 6 14.39 -3.88 18.36
C GLY A 6 13.82 -5.29 18.26
N LEU A 7 13.37 -5.85 19.38
CA LEU A 7 12.87 -7.23 19.45
C LEU A 7 11.67 -7.51 18.52
N ARG A 8 10.86 -6.51 18.19
CA ARG A 8 9.72 -6.66 17.24
C ARG A 8 10.04 -6.14 15.83
N ALA A 9 11.30 -5.77 15.55
CA ALA A 9 11.70 -5.28 14.24
C ALA A 9 11.85 -6.40 13.20
N GLN A 10 12.08 -7.63 13.66
CA GLN A 10 12.13 -8.84 12.85
C GLN A 10 11.12 -9.85 13.39
N ILE A 11 10.44 -10.53 12.47
CA ILE A 11 9.39 -11.51 12.78
C ILE A 11 9.75 -12.90 12.24
N GLY A 12 9.19 -13.93 12.88
CA GLY A 12 9.33 -15.33 12.45
C GLY A 12 8.20 -15.79 11.52
N VAL A 13 8.25 -17.07 11.12
CA VAL A 13 7.28 -17.66 10.18
C VAL A 13 5.82 -17.64 10.66
N ASP A 14 5.59 -17.79 11.96
CA ASP A 14 4.23 -17.77 12.53
C ASP A 14 3.62 -16.36 12.48
N ASP A 15 4.46 -15.34 12.72
CA ASP A 15 4.04 -13.95 12.56
C ASP A 15 3.75 -13.62 11.09
N ILE A 16 4.54 -14.13 10.14
CA ILE A 16 4.25 -13.95 8.71
C ILE A 16 2.86 -14.50 8.37
N ALA A 17 2.52 -15.69 8.86
CA ALA A 17 1.20 -16.28 8.63
C ALA A 17 0.06 -15.41 9.23
N ARG A 18 0.26 -14.87 10.43
CA ARG A 18 -0.70 -13.97 11.08
C ARG A 18 -0.85 -12.64 10.33
N LEU A 19 0.26 -12.04 9.90
CA LEU A 19 0.26 -10.78 9.17
C LEU A 19 -0.34 -10.95 7.77
N GLU A 20 -0.07 -12.05 7.08
CA GLU A 20 -0.69 -12.36 5.80
C GLU A 20 -2.22 -12.44 5.92
N PHE A 21 -2.73 -13.10 6.96
CA PHE A 21 -4.17 -13.12 7.22
C PHE A 21 -4.73 -11.72 7.51
N SER A 22 -4.04 -10.91 8.31
CA SER A 22 -4.44 -9.52 8.60
C SER A 22 -4.52 -8.66 7.34
N ASN A 23 -3.48 -8.72 6.50
CA ASN A 23 -3.41 -8.01 5.22
C ASN A 23 -4.51 -8.47 4.25
N TYR A 24 -4.76 -9.78 4.14
CA TYR A 24 -5.86 -10.32 3.35
C TYR A 24 -7.22 -9.79 3.82
N MET A 25 -7.47 -9.72 5.13
CA MET A 25 -8.74 -9.23 5.68
C MET A 25 -8.97 -7.75 5.36
N ALA A 26 -7.94 -6.91 5.53
CA ALA A 26 -8.00 -5.49 5.19
C ALA A 26 -8.19 -5.28 3.68
N ALA A 27 -7.41 -5.96 2.84
CA ALA A 27 -7.50 -5.87 1.39
C ALA A 27 -8.86 -6.35 0.86
N SER A 28 -9.40 -7.45 1.42
CA SER A 28 -10.72 -7.96 1.07
C SER A 28 -11.83 -6.99 1.46
N ALA A 29 -11.71 -6.32 2.61
CA ALA A 29 -12.68 -5.30 3.03
C ALA A 29 -12.65 -4.08 2.10
N LEU A 30 -11.45 -3.58 1.79
CA LEU A 30 -11.27 -2.46 0.87
C LEU A 30 -11.77 -2.79 -0.55
N LYS A 31 -11.53 -4.01 -1.04
CA LYS A 31 -12.08 -4.50 -2.32
C LYS A 31 -13.61 -4.50 -2.32
N ARG A 32 -14.27 -5.02 -1.29
CA ARG A 32 -15.75 -4.96 -1.20
C ARG A 32 -16.27 -3.53 -1.18
N MET A 33 -15.58 -2.65 -0.48
CA MET A 33 -15.93 -1.23 -0.39
C MET A 33 -15.84 -0.54 -1.75
N VAL A 34 -14.68 -0.59 -2.43
CA VAL A 34 -14.47 0.13 -3.69
C VAL A 34 -15.39 -0.39 -4.81
N PHE A 35 -15.60 -1.70 -4.91
CA PHE A 35 -16.52 -2.27 -5.91
C PHE A 35 -17.99 -1.92 -5.65
N ALA A 36 -18.33 -1.50 -4.43
CA ALA A 36 -19.66 -1.04 -4.06
C ALA A 36 -19.88 0.47 -4.28
N PHE A 37 -18.85 1.26 -4.57
CA PHE A 37 -18.99 2.71 -4.74
C PHE A 37 -19.98 3.06 -5.84
N ARG A 38 -20.93 3.93 -5.52
CA ARG A 38 -21.89 4.50 -6.46
C ARG A 38 -22.07 5.97 -6.13
N GLU A 39 -22.30 6.78 -7.15
CA GLU A 39 -22.61 8.19 -6.96
C GLU A 39 -23.83 8.36 -6.02
N GLY A 40 -23.74 9.34 -5.12
CA GLY A 40 -24.75 9.62 -4.10
C GLY A 40 -24.68 8.73 -2.85
N MET A 41 -23.92 7.62 -2.86
CA MET A 41 -23.64 6.82 -1.66
C MET A 41 -22.85 7.66 -0.65
N THR A 42 -23.16 7.54 0.64
CA THR A 42 -22.36 8.19 1.69
C THR A 42 -21.09 7.39 1.99
N ASP A 43 -20.04 8.06 2.47
CA ASP A 43 -18.84 7.39 3.00
C ASP A 43 -19.17 6.40 4.14
N PHE A 44 -20.17 6.66 4.97
CA PHE A 44 -20.69 5.69 5.95
C PHE A 44 -21.23 4.42 5.27
N ALA A 45 -22.08 4.57 4.26
CA ALA A 45 -22.62 3.43 3.54
C ALA A 45 -21.51 2.65 2.80
N ALA A 46 -20.48 3.33 2.29
CA ALA A 46 -19.30 2.68 1.74
C ALA A 46 -18.55 1.83 2.79
N ILE A 47 -18.32 2.38 3.98
CA ILE A 47 -17.66 1.66 5.08
C ILE A 47 -18.47 0.44 5.53
N GLU A 48 -19.80 0.53 5.57
CA GLU A 48 -20.67 -0.64 5.84
C GLU A 48 -20.48 -1.76 4.79
N ARG A 49 -20.29 -1.39 3.51
CA ARG A 49 -20.03 -2.36 2.43
C ARG A 49 -18.67 -3.04 2.56
N ALA A 50 -17.70 -2.39 3.20
CA ALA A 50 -16.40 -3.00 3.49
C ALA A 50 -16.57 -4.28 4.32
N ARG A 51 -17.59 -4.35 5.20
CA ARG A 51 -17.80 -5.47 6.13
C ARG A 51 -16.50 -5.78 6.87
N VAL A 52 -15.94 -4.77 7.53
CA VAL A 52 -14.69 -4.90 8.29
C VAL A 52 -14.87 -6.01 9.33
N GLY A 53 -13.93 -6.96 9.36
CA GLY A 53 -13.99 -8.11 10.24
C GLY A 53 -13.66 -7.75 11.70
N GLY A 54 -13.65 -8.75 12.58
CA GLY A 54 -13.42 -8.56 14.02
C GLY A 54 -11.95 -8.43 14.46
N LEU A 55 -11.00 -8.23 13.54
CA LEU A 55 -9.60 -8.03 13.90
C LEU A 55 -9.40 -6.65 14.56
N PRO A 56 -8.54 -6.53 15.60
CA PRO A 56 -8.21 -5.25 16.20
C PRO A 56 -7.71 -4.25 15.15
N LEU A 57 -8.20 -3.02 15.23
CA LEU A 57 -7.75 -1.93 14.38
C LEU A 57 -6.39 -1.39 14.87
N SER A 58 -5.47 -1.10 13.94
CA SER A 58 -4.18 -0.46 14.23
C SER A 58 -4.28 1.07 14.19
N CYS A 59 -5.17 1.59 13.35
CA CYS A 59 -5.64 2.98 13.36
C CYS A 59 -7.12 3.00 12.92
N HIS A 60 -7.82 4.13 13.09
CA HIS A 60 -9.20 4.25 12.61
C HIS A 60 -9.23 4.20 11.07
N SER A 61 -10.30 3.62 10.50
CA SER A 61 -10.51 3.65 9.05
C SER A 61 -10.70 5.10 8.58
N THR A 62 -9.96 5.48 7.53
CA THR A 62 -10.07 6.78 6.88
C THR A 62 -10.94 6.69 5.64
N PHE A 63 -11.63 7.79 5.34
CA PHE A 63 -12.34 8.01 4.09
C PHE A 63 -12.38 9.52 3.82
N ALA A 64 -11.47 9.99 2.98
CA ALA A 64 -11.36 11.39 2.60
C ALA A 64 -11.77 11.57 1.14
N MET A 65 -12.60 12.59 0.87
CA MET A 65 -13.00 12.99 -0.48
C MET A 65 -12.77 14.49 -0.68
N GLY A 66 -12.27 14.88 -1.85
CA GLY A 66 -12.05 16.27 -2.22
C GLY A 66 -11.16 17.00 -1.20
N ALA A 67 -11.74 18.00 -0.51
CA ALA A 67 -11.03 18.83 0.46
C ALA A 67 -11.00 18.24 1.88
N THR A 68 -11.64 17.09 2.14
CA THR A 68 -11.60 16.43 3.44
C THR A 68 -10.15 16.02 3.76
N PRO A 69 -9.62 16.33 4.97
CA PRO A 69 -8.26 15.97 5.34
C PRO A 69 -8.00 14.46 5.23
N GLY A 70 -6.81 14.08 4.75
CA GLY A 70 -6.49 12.67 4.44
C GLY A 70 -6.49 11.69 5.62
N LEU A 71 -6.48 12.18 6.87
CA LEU A 71 -6.58 11.37 8.09
C LEU A 71 -7.99 11.32 8.68
N SER A 72 -8.98 11.93 8.01
CA SER A 72 -10.36 11.92 8.46
C SER A 72 -11.00 10.54 8.28
N GLY A 73 -11.74 10.11 9.30
CA GLY A 73 -12.72 9.04 9.14
C GLY A 73 -13.91 9.47 8.27
N PRO A 74 -14.85 8.55 7.98
CA PRO A 74 -16.08 8.92 7.29
C PRO A 74 -16.87 9.98 8.09
N THR A 75 -17.50 10.91 7.39
CA THR A 75 -18.19 12.09 7.95
C THR A 75 -19.65 12.20 7.52
N GLY A 76 -20.13 11.28 6.69
CA GLY A 76 -21.43 11.34 6.06
C GLY A 76 -21.44 12.07 4.72
N ASP A 77 -20.26 12.42 4.16
CA ASP A 77 -20.19 13.06 2.83
C ASP A 77 -20.61 12.05 1.74
N ARG A 78 -21.10 12.57 0.62
CA ARG A 78 -21.59 11.78 -0.51
C ARG A 78 -20.54 11.68 -1.61
N ILE A 79 -20.38 10.47 -2.14
CA ILE A 79 -19.60 10.20 -3.34
C ILE A 79 -20.18 11.01 -4.50
N ARG A 80 -19.34 11.84 -5.12
CA ARG A 80 -19.65 12.71 -6.25
C ARG A 80 -18.71 12.41 -7.41
N LEU A 81 -19.17 12.59 -8.63
CA LEU A 81 -18.32 12.45 -9.81
C LEU A 81 -17.21 13.52 -9.79
N GLY A 82 -16.00 13.15 -10.22
CA GLY A 82 -14.90 14.10 -10.45
C GLY A 82 -14.24 14.65 -9.19
N VAL A 83 -14.31 13.94 -8.06
CA VAL A 83 -13.56 14.28 -6.84
C VAL A 83 -12.48 13.22 -6.56
N PRO A 84 -11.27 13.62 -6.11
CA PRO A 84 -10.29 12.66 -5.63
C PRO A 84 -10.76 12.08 -4.29
N ALA A 85 -10.37 10.85 -4.00
CA ALA A 85 -10.64 10.21 -2.72
C ALA A 85 -9.49 9.32 -2.27
N SER A 86 -9.36 9.14 -0.96
CA SER A 86 -8.46 8.18 -0.34
C SER A 86 -9.12 7.51 0.86
N PHE A 87 -8.79 6.25 1.08
CA PHE A 87 -9.43 5.45 2.13
C PHE A 87 -8.54 4.28 2.52
N ASN A 88 -8.66 3.83 3.76
CA ASN A 88 -7.92 2.66 4.24
C ASN A 88 -8.74 1.78 5.19
N VAL A 89 -8.30 0.53 5.29
CA VAL A 89 -8.67 -0.38 6.38
C VAL A 89 -7.37 -0.86 7.01
N ALA A 90 -7.25 -0.70 8.33
CA ALA A 90 -6.02 -1.00 9.04
C ALA A 90 -6.31 -1.91 10.25
N HIS A 91 -5.67 -3.07 10.25
CA HIS A 91 -5.71 -4.01 11.36
C HIS A 91 -4.31 -4.12 11.99
N TRP A 92 -4.18 -4.71 13.17
CA TRP A 92 -2.85 -5.07 13.67
C TRP A 92 -2.12 -5.94 12.66
N GLY A 93 -0.97 -5.46 12.17
CA GLY A 93 -0.14 -6.08 11.15
C GLY A 93 -0.48 -5.69 9.70
N SER A 94 -1.41 -4.76 9.46
CA SER A 94 -1.75 -4.29 8.12
C SER A 94 -2.32 -2.87 8.10
N ASN A 95 -2.01 -2.13 7.05
CA ASN A 95 -2.74 -0.93 6.64
C ASN A 95 -2.88 -1.00 5.12
N ILE A 96 -4.10 -1.16 4.60
CA ILE A 96 -4.31 -1.21 3.15
C ILE A 96 -5.00 0.07 2.74
N CYS A 97 -4.31 0.88 1.94
CA CYS A 97 -4.81 2.18 1.49
C CYS A 97 -4.87 2.27 -0.03
N ARG A 98 -5.93 2.89 -0.56
CA ARG A 98 -6.02 3.29 -1.96
C ARG A 98 -6.41 4.76 -2.07
N ALA A 99 -5.93 5.40 -3.13
CA ALA A 99 -6.37 6.71 -3.57
C ALA A 99 -6.54 6.75 -5.09
N GLY A 100 -7.48 7.57 -5.55
CA GLY A 100 -7.81 7.74 -6.96
C GLY A 100 -8.92 8.76 -7.14
N TRP A 101 -9.56 8.76 -8.30
CA TRP A 101 -10.66 9.67 -8.62
C TRP A 101 -12.00 8.95 -8.66
N MET A 102 -13.04 9.58 -8.11
CA MET A 102 -14.43 9.13 -8.22
C MET A 102 -14.97 9.38 -9.63
N VAL A 103 -14.43 8.67 -10.60
CA VAL A 103 -14.71 8.74 -12.04
C VAL A 103 -14.68 7.33 -12.63
N ARG A 104 -15.25 7.14 -13.83
CA ARG A 104 -15.20 5.85 -14.56
C ARG A 104 -14.05 5.76 -15.56
N GLY A 105 -13.43 6.89 -15.88
CA GLY A 105 -12.33 6.96 -16.83
C GLY A 105 -11.94 8.41 -17.13
N PRO A 106 -11.05 8.63 -18.12
CA PRO A 106 -10.53 9.95 -18.46
C PRO A 106 -11.61 10.98 -18.83
N ASP A 107 -12.69 10.58 -19.50
CA ASP A 107 -13.75 11.50 -19.95
C ASP A 107 -14.56 12.13 -18.79
N ASP A 108 -14.56 11.48 -17.62
CA ASP A 108 -15.22 11.94 -16.40
C ASP A 108 -14.30 12.85 -15.55
N MET A 109 -13.04 13.05 -15.95
CA MET A 109 -12.06 13.83 -15.19
C MET A 109 -12.27 15.34 -15.36
N PRO A 110 -12.09 16.15 -14.30
CA PRO A 110 -12.07 17.60 -14.45
C PRO A 110 -10.86 18.03 -15.29
N ALA A 111 -11.04 19.06 -16.13
CA ALA A 111 -9.97 19.58 -16.99
C ALA A 111 -8.71 20.01 -16.22
N SER A 112 -8.86 20.41 -14.96
CA SER A 112 -7.74 20.74 -14.06
C SER A 112 -6.82 19.56 -13.76
N ALA A 113 -7.32 18.32 -13.88
CA ALA A 113 -6.59 17.09 -13.59
C ALA A 113 -6.05 16.40 -14.85
N ALA A 114 -6.01 17.09 -15.99
CA ALA A 114 -5.42 16.57 -17.22
C ALA A 114 -3.97 16.08 -16.99
N GLY A 115 -3.60 14.97 -17.64
CA GLY A 115 -2.28 14.34 -17.48
C GLY A 115 -2.10 13.55 -16.16
N TYR A 116 -3.18 13.30 -15.40
CA TYR A 116 -3.13 12.52 -14.16
C TYR A 116 -2.41 11.16 -14.35
N LEU A 117 -2.73 10.42 -15.40
CA LEU A 117 -2.10 9.12 -15.61
C LEU A 117 -0.62 9.26 -15.97
N GLU A 118 -0.32 10.01 -17.02
CA GLU A 118 1.00 10.08 -17.64
C GLU A 118 2.04 10.77 -16.77
N SER A 119 1.64 11.86 -16.11
CA SER A 119 2.54 12.72 -15.35
C SER A 119 2.58 12.40 -13.86
N PHE A 120 1.63 11.61 -13.35
CA PHE A 120 1.53 11.32 -11.92
C PHE A 120 1.44 9.82 -11.60
N VAL A 121 0.47 9.10 -12.16
CA VAL A 121 0.27 7.68 -11.85
C VAL A 121 1.42 6.80 -12.36
N PHE A 122 1.83 6.94 -13.62
CA PHE A 122 2.88 6.08 -14.19
C PHE A 122 4.27 6.32 -13.58
N PRO A 123 4.72 7.57 -13.32
CA PRO A 123 5.96 7.80 -12.58
C PRO A 123 5.92 7.22 -11.16
N TYR A 124 4.79 7.37 -10.44
CA TYR A 124 4.62 6.77 -9.12
C TYR A 124 4.71 5.25 -9.17
N MET A 125 4.04 4.61 -10.12
CA MET A 125 4.08 3.16 -10.27
C MET A 125 5.49 2.63 -10.53
N ARG A 126 6.27 3.32 -11.39
CA ARG A 126 7.68 2.98 -11.62
C ARG A 126 8.51 3.09 -10.34
N ALA A 127 8.36 4.19 -9.60
CA ALA A 127 9.03 4.36 -8.32
C ALA A 127 8.66 3.26 -7.30
N MET A 128 7.41 2.78 -7.30
CA MET A 128 6.99 1.66 -6.43
C MET A 128 7.56 0.31 -6.87
N SER A 129 7.75 0.12 -8.19
CA SER A 129 8.49 -1.04 -8.72
C SER A 129 9.94 -1.01 -8.25
N ASP A 130 10.61 0.14 -8.34
CA ASP A 130 11.99 0.32 -7.86
C ASP A 130 12.08 0.16 -6.34
N TRP A 131 11.07 0.61 -5.60
CA TRP A 131 10.96 0.34 -4.16
C TRP A 131 10.94 -1.16 -3.87
N CYS A 132 10.07 -1.92 -4.55
CA CYS A 132 10.03 -3.37 -4.42
C CYS A 132 11.38 -4.01 -4.76
N ALA A 133 12.04 -3.54 -5.82
CA ALA A 133 13.34 -4.04 -6.25
C ALA A 133 14.40 -3.90 -5.17
N LEU A 134 14.37 -2.83 -4.37
CA LEU A 134 15.32 -2.56 -3.29
C LEU A 134 15.01 -3.25 -1.95
N MET A 135 13.81 -3.82 -1.77
CA MET A 135 13.44 -4.51 -0.52
C MET A 135 14.11 -5.90 -0.39
N ARG A 136 15.43 -5.89 -0.20
CA ARG A 136 16.29 -7.07 -0.07
C ARG A 136 17.19 -6.96 1.16
N PRO A 137 17.58 -8.09 1.79
CA PRO A 137 18.53 -8.06 2.88
C PRO A 137 19.84 -7.35 2.50
N GLY A 138 20.35 -6.49 3.40
CA GLY A 138 21.62 -5.77 3.25
C GLY A 138 21.54 -4.41 2.58
N ILE A 139 20.43 -4.04 1.94
CA ILE A 139 20.24 -2.70 1.38
C ILE A 139 20.08 -1.69 2.52
N ALA A 140 20.87 -0.62 2.52
CA ALA A 140 20.73 0.46 3.49
C ALA A 140 19.40 1.20 3.28
N GLY A 141 18.67 1.49 4.36
CA GLY A 141 17.40 2.20 4.25
C GLY A 141 17.53 3.59 3.65
N GLY A 142 18.68 4.25 3.79
CA GLY A 142 18.98 5.52 3.14
C GLY A 142 19.05 5.42 1.60
N ALA A 143 19.43 4.26 1.06
CA ALA A 143 19.44 4.04 -0.39
C ALA A 143 18.01 3.98 -0.96
N VAL A 144 17.07 3.38 -0.23
CA VAL A 144 15.66 3.37 -0.61
C VAL A 144 15.07 4.77 -0.53
N TRP A 145 15.39 5.50 0.54
CA TRP A 145 14.95 6.89 0.70
C TRP A 145 15.43 7.75 -0.47
N GLN A 146 16.71 7.64 -0.82
CA GLN A 146 17.32 8.39 -1.93
C GLN A 146 16.67 8.04 -3.26
N MET A 147 16.49 6.74 -3.55
CA MET A 147 15.85 6.28 -4.79
C MET A 147 14.46 6.91 -4.98
N ILE A 148 13.63 6.96 -3.92
CA ILE A 148 12.30 7.57 -4.02
C ILE A 148 12.38 9.06 -4.33
N HIS A 149 13.28 9.80 -3.68
CA HIS A 149 13.41 11.25 -3.88
C HIS A 149 14.09 11.61 -5.20
N ASP A 150 14.89 10.69 -5.79
CA ASP A 150 15.43 10.84 -7.14
C ASP A 150 14.39 10.52 -8.21
N SER A 151 13.49 9.57 -7.93
CA SER A 151 12.48 9.08 -8.89
C SER A 151 11.20 9.92 -8.91
N LEU A 152 10.83 10.51 -7.77
CA LEU A 152 9.62 11.31 -7.61
C LEU A 152 9.96 12.79 -7.45
N PRO A 153 9.49 13.65 -8.37
CA PRO A 153 9.69 15.09 -8.27
C PRO A 153 9.11 15.69 -6.97
N PRO A 154 9.67 16.80 -6.44
CA PRO A 154 9.18 17.45 -5.23
C PRO A 154 7.68 17.81 -5.25
N GLU A 155 7.11 18.11 -6.41
CA GLU A 155 5.69 18.40 -6.57
C GLU A 155 4.77 17.21 -6.28
N PHE A 156 5.29 15.99 -6.17
CA PHE A 156 4.54 14.84 -5.68
C PHE A 156 4.30 14.91 -4.16
N GLY A 157 4.93 15.85 -3.44
CA GLY A 157 4.62 16.11 -2.03
C GLY A 157 4.97 14.95 -1.07
N VAL A 158 5.86 14.05 -1.47
CA VAL A 158 6.33 12.95 -0.60
C VAL A 158 7.23 13.54 0.49
N THR A 159 6.75 13.51 1.73
CA THR A 159 7.43 14.15 2.88
C THR A 159 7.72 13.19 4.03
N LEU A 160 7.09 12.03 4.05
CA LEU A 160 7.32 10.99 5.06
C LEU A 160 8.40 10.01 4.61
N ASN A 161 8.86 9.18 5.55
CA ASN A 161 9.73 8.05 5.24
C ASN A 161 9.01 7.11 4.27
N PRO A 162 9.62 6.72 3.13
CA PRO A 162 9.00 5.88 2.13
C PRO A 162 8.94 4.41 2.58
N GLY A 163 8.06 4.14 3.54
CA GLY A 163 7.88 2.87 4.21
C GLY A 163 8.44 2.82 5.62
N HIS A 164 7.91 1.91 6.41
CA HIS A 164 8.26 1.69 7.81
C HIS A 164 7.97 0.26 8.25
N LEU A 165 8.45 -0.12 9.42
CA LEU A 165 8.09 -1.38 10.05
C LEU A 165 6.65 -1.32 10.57
N ILE A 166 5.89 -2.39 10.32
CA ILE A 166 4.49 -2.54 10.74
C ILE A 166 4.33 -3.79 11.61
N GLY A 167 3.47 -3.71 12.63
CA GLY A 167 3.26 -4.79 13.59
C GLY A 167 1.96 -4.59 14.37
N LEU A 168 2.02 -4.65 15.71
CA LEU A 168 0.85 -4.27 16.53
C LEU A 168 0.56 -2.78 16.41
N ASP A 169 1.62 -1.98 16.31
CA ASP A 169 1.55 -0.56 15.99
C ASP A 169 1.54 -0.44 14.46
N GLU A 170 0.71 0.47 13.95
CA GLU A 170 0.66 0.80 12.52
C GLU A 170 2.05 1.27 12.07
N TRP A 171 2.61 2.26 12.78
CA TRP A 171 3.97 2.75 12.58
C TRP A 171 4.88 2.46 13.78
N MET A 172 5.72 1.41 13.72
CA MET A 172 6.63 1.08 14.83
C MET A 172 7.91 1.94 14.83
N SER A 173 8.56 2.03 13.67
CA SER A 173 9.81 2.75 13.39
C SER A 173 10.19 2.50 11.92
N SER A 174 11.03 3.34 11.31
CA SER A 174 11.50 3.09 9.95
C SER A 174 13.02 2.98 9.87
N PRO A 175 13.58 1.96 9.18
CA PRO A 175 14.97 1.97 8.76
C PRO A 175 15.19 2.90 7.54
N ILE A 176 14.13 3.30 6.83
CA ILE A 176 14.17 4.09 5.60
C ILE A 176 14.03 5.57 5.95
N MET A 177 15.16 6.29 6.01
CA MET A 177 15.21 7.73 6.20
C MET A 177 16.49 8.29 5.57
N ALA A 178 16.53 9.60 5.33
CA ALA A 178 17.69 10.27 4.74
C ALA A 178 19.00 9.92 5.49
N GLY A 179 20.00 9.44 4.76
CA GLY A 179 21.31 9.07 5.32
C GLY A 179 21.32 7.86 6.26
N SER A 180 20.27 7.03 6.28
CA SER A 180 20.21 5.84 7.13
C SER A 180 21.12 4.72 6.64
N ASP A 181 22.07 4.32 7.46
CA ASP A 181 22.93 3.14 7.26
C ASP A 181 22.31 1.84 7.81
N ILE A 182 21.07 1.88 8.30
CA ILE A 182 20.41 0.71 8.87
C ILE A 182 20.05 -0.25 7.72
N PRO A 183 20.58 -1.48 7.69
CA PRO A 183 20.29 -2.42 6.62
C PRO A 183 18.88 -2.98 6.78
N LEU A 184 18.18 -3.11 5.66
CA LEU A 184 17.01 -3.98 5.55
C LEU A 184 17.43 -5.42 5.84
N ALA A 185 16.58 -6.17 6.53
CA ALA A 185 16.90 -7.52 7.00
C ALA A 185 15.76 -8.49 6.79
N SER A 186 16.11 -9.78 6.71
CA SER A 186 15.14 -10.88 6.76
C SER A 186 14.29 -10.78 8.04
N GLY A 187 13.00 -11.02 7.92
CA GLY A 187 12.01 -10.88 9.00
C GLY A 187 11.46 -9.47 9.16
N MET A 188 11.91 -8.44 8.42
CA MET A 188 11.26 -7.12 8.51
C MET A 188 9.89 -7.15 7.80
N ALA A 189 8.82 -6.95 8.58
CA ALA A 189 7.50 -6.64 8.05
C ALA A 189 7.42 -5.14 7.73
N MET A 190 7.30 -4.84 6.44
CA MET A 190 7.36 -3.51 5.88
C MET A 190 5.98 -3.09 5.37
N GLN A 191 5.60 -1.87 5.69
CA GLN A 191 4.55 -1.16 4.99
C GLN A 191 5.20 -0.41 3.81
N MET A 192 4.69 -0.60 2.59
CA MET A 192 4.96 0.34 1.50
C MET A 192 4.10 1.58 1.77
N ASP A 193 4.74 2.67 2.17
CA ASP A 193 4.05 3.91 2.52
C ASP A 193 4.71 5.10 1.83
N VAL A 194 4.35 5.31 0.57
CA VAL A 194 4.75 6.47 -0.22
C VAL A 194 3.49 7.19 -0.64
N ILE A 195 3.29 8.40 -0.08
CA ILE A 195 2.05 9.17 -0.18
C ILE A 195 2.25 10.34 -1.13
N PRO A 196 2.01 10.18 -2.44
CA PRO A 196 2.05 11.29 -3.36
C PRO A 196 0.77 12.12 -3.24
N SER A 197 0.90 13.45 -3.28
CA SER A 197 -0.20 14.40 -3.25
C SER A 197 0.14 15.59 -4.13
N HIS A 198 -0.79 15.97 -5.02
CA HIS A 198 -0.63 17.11 -5.91
C HIS A 198 -1.95 17.92 -5.98
N PRO A 199 -1.90 19.27 -5.93
CA PRO A 199 -3.11 20.10 -5.89
C PRO A 199 -4.10 19.85 -7.05
N SER A 200 -3.59 19.54 -8.24
CA SER A 200 -4.42 19.31 -9.43
C SER A 200 -4.80 17.85 -9.63
N TRP A 201 -3.95 16.91 -9.19
CA TRP A 201 -4.06 15.49 -9.50
C TRP A 201 -4.55 14.64 -8.33
N GLY A 202 -4.68 15.24 -7.14
CA GLY A 202 -5.04 14.52 -5.93
C GLY A 202 -3.93 13.54 -5.54
N SER A 203 -4.27 12.27 -5.39
CA SER A 203 -3.34 11.20 -5.01
C SER A 203 -3.57 9.95 -5.86
N THR A 204 -2.58 9.08 -5.90
CA THR A 204 -2.62 7.73 -6.49
C THR A 204 -2.05 6.68 -5.53
N ARG A 205 -1.95 7.06 -4.26
CA ARG A 205 -1.38 6.28 -3.18
C ARG A 205 -1.88 4.83 -3.18
N MET A 206 -0.92 3.92 -3.12
CA MET A 206 -1.13 2.49 -2.92
C MET A 206 -0.24 2.06 -1.76
N GLU A 207 -0.87 1.62 -0.68
CA GLU A 207 -0.17 1.07 0.47
C GLU A 207 -0.58 -0.39 0.68
N ASP A 208 0.40 -1.27 0.87
CA ASP A 208 0.22 -2.68 1.21
C ASP A 208 1.37 -3.19 2.09
N GLY A 209 1.12 -4.29 2.80
CA GLY A 209 2.13 -4.97 3.63
C GLY A 209 2.98 -5.99 2.86
N TYR A 210 4.27 -6.00 3.18
CA TYR A 210 5.27 -6.92 2.64
C TYR A 210 6.16 -7.47 3.76
N VAL A 211 6.78 -8.63 3.54
CA VAL A 211 7.86 -9.12 4.41
C VAL A 211 9.12 -9.37 3.59
N ILE A 212 10.24 -8.88 4.08
CA ILE A 212 11.56 -9.24 3.55
C ILE A 212 11.95 -10.58 4.15
N ALA A 213 12.18 -11.59 3.33
CA ALA A 213 12.54 -12.94 3.74
C ALA A 213 13.67 -13.50 2.87
N ASP A 214 14.82 -13.80 3.49
CA ASP A 214 15.91 -14.50 2.81
C ASP A 214 15.51 -15.94 2.43
N GLU A 215 16.44 -16.68 1.82
CA GLU A 215 16.19 -18.07 1.42
C GLU A 215 15.85 -18.98 2.60
N HIS A 216 16.46 -18.77 3.78
CA HIS A 216 16.22 -19.60 4.96
C HIS A 216 14.79 -19.41 5.47
N LEU A 217 14.37 -18.16 5.70
CA LEU A 217 13.03 -17.83 6.18
C LEU A 217 11.95 -18.26 5.19
N ARG A 218 12.21 -18.15 3.89
CA ARG A 218 11.29 -18.66 2.85
C ARG A 218 11.15 -20.18 2.87
N LYS A 219 12.25 -20.92 3.07
CA LYS A 219 12.21 -22.38 3.22
C LYS A 219 11.45 -22.80 4.46
N GLU A 220 11.69 -22.12 5.58
CA GLU A 220 10.98 -22.37 6.84
C GLU A 220 9.48 -22.09 6.67
N LEU A 221 9.11 -20.97 6.04
CA LEU A 221 7.71 -20.64 5.76
C LEU A 221 7.04 -21.69 4.88
N ALA A 222 7.74 -22.22 3.88
CA ALA A 222 7.22 -23.26 3.00
C ALA A 222 7.02 -24.61 3.73
N GLN A 223 7.81 -24.89 4.77
CA GLN A 223 7.68 -26.08 5.60
C GLN A 223 6.55 -25.95 6.62
N THR A 224 6.50 -24.84 7.36
CA THR A 224 5.57 -24.64 8.48
C THR A 224 4.20 -24.16 8.01
N HIS A 225 4.15 -23.25 7.02
CA HIS A 225 2.93 -22.64 6.49
C HIS A 225 2.87 -22.71 4.95
N PRO A 226 2.83 -23.92 4.35
CA PRO A 226 2.96 -24.11 2.89
C PRO A 226 1.91 -23.33 2.07
N ASN A 227 0.70 -23.15 2.61
CA ASN A 227 -0.35 -22.38 1.96
C ASN A 227 -0.06 -20.87 1.94
N VAL A 228 0.56 -20.33 2.99
CA VAL A 228 0.99 -18.91 3.04
C VAL A 228 2.09 -18.70 2.01
N ALA A 229 3.12 -19.56 2.02
CA ALA A 229 4.21 -19.50 1.05
C ALA A 229 3.70 -19.52 -0.40
N ARG A 230 2.73 -20.40 -0.71
CA ARG A 230 2.09 -20.48 -2.03
C ARG A 230 1.36 -19.19 -2.41
N ARG A 231 0.55 -18.61 -1.50
CA ARG A 231 -0.14 -17.34 -1.77
C ARG A 231 0.82 -16.18 -2.03
N CYS A 232 1.87 -16.05 -1.20
CA CYS A 232 2.90 -15.03 -1.39
C CYS A 232 3.62 -15.20 -2.74
N ALA A 233 3.91 -16.44 -3.15
CA ALA A 233 4.51 -16.72 -4.46
C ALA A 233 3.58 -16.36 -5.62
N MET A 234 2.28 -16.70 -5.54
CA MET A 234 1.29 -16.33 -6.56
C MET A 234 1.12 -14.83 -6.69
N ARG A 235 1.10 -14.09 -5.58
CA ARG A 235 1.01 -12.61 -5.59
C ARG A 235 2.25 -11.97 -6.21
N ARG A 236 3.44 -12.47 -5.87
CA ARG A 236 4.70 -12.01 -6.49
C ARG A 236 4.69 -12.26 -7.99
N GLU A 237 4.23 -13.43 -8.42
CA GLU A 237 4.11 -13.76 -9.85
C GLU A 237 3.11 -12.85 -10.56
N PHE A 238 1.97 -12.55 -9.94
CA PHE A 238 1.01 -11.57 -10.47
C PHE A 238 1.65 -10.18 -10.62
N MET A 239 2.36 -9.70 -9.59
CA MET A 239 3.04 -8.40 -9.64
C MET A 239 4.09 -8.36 -10.76
N ARG A 240 4.83 -9.44 -11.00
CA ARG A 240 5.83 -9.51 -12.08
C ARG A 240 5.19 -9.63 -13.46
N SER A 241 4.34 -10.63 -13.66
CA SER A 241 3.91 -11.07 -14.99
C SER A 241 2.65 -10.38 -15.49
N VAL A 242 1.85 -9.79 -14.59
CA VAL A 242 0.63 -9.04 -14.97
C VAL A 242 0.83 -7.54 -14.78
N ILE A 243 1.36 -7.12 -13.63
CA ILE A 243 1.54 -5.70 -13.32
C ILE A 243 2.85 -5.15 -13.92
N GLY A 244 3.87 -5.99 -14.13
CA GLY A 244 5.16 -5.56 -14.71
C GLY A 244 6.16 -4.99 -13.69
N MET A 245 5.97 -5.27 -12.39
CA MET A 245 6.86 -4.77 -11.33
C MET A 245 8.08 -5.66 -11.08
N GLU A 246 9.18 -5.02 -10.70
CA GLU A 246 10.41 -5.66 -10.25
C GLU A 246 10.31 -6.07 -8.78
N VAL A 247 9.76 -7.26 -8.53
CA VAL A 247 9.62 -7.81 -7.17
C VAL A 247 10.67 -8.88 -6.94
N PRO A 248 11.61 -8.77 -6.00
CA PRO A 248 12.61 -9.80 -5.76
C PRO A 248 12.01 -11.02 -5.06
N ASP A 249 12.68 -12.16 -5.18
CA ASP A 249 12.27 -13.40 -4.52
C ASP A 249 12.22 -13.29 -2.99
N SER A 250 13.02 -12.38 -2.44
CA SER A 250 13.09 -12.07 -1.02
C SER A 250 11.97 -11.18 -0.52
N LEU A 251 11.08 -10.68 -1.38
CA LEU A 251 9.93 -9.89 -0.97
C LEU A 251 8.66 -10.74 -1.04
N LEU A 252 7.95 -10.83 0.09
CA LEU A 252 6.71 -11.59 0.25
C LEU A 252 5.53 -10.61 0.29
N PRO A 253 4.71 -10.52 -0.77
CA PRO A 253 3.48 -9.72 -0.75
C PRO A 253 2.41 -10.38 0.12
N LEU A 254 1.84 -9.63 1.06
CA LEU A 254 0.92 -10.17 2.06
C LEU A 254 -0.56 -10.00 1.72
N ALA A 255 -0.90 -9.20 0.72
CA ALA A 255 -2.28 -8.95 0.28
C ALA A 255 -2.48 -9.25 -1.21
N ASP A 256 -3.70 -9.61 -1.59
CA ASP A 256 -4.09 -9.81 -2.99
C ASP A 256 -4.11 -8.50 -3.80
N THR A 257 -3.98 -7.36 -3.11
CA THR A 257 -4.00 -6.02 -3.70
C THR A 257 -2.62 -5.45 -3.95
N CYS A 258 -1.54 -6.10 -3.46
CA CYS A 258 -0.17 -5.64 -3.67
C CYS A 258 0.13 -5.36 -5.15
N GLY A 259 0.66 -4.16 -5.43
CA GLY A 259 0.99 -3.71 -6.78
C GLY A 259 -0.18 -3.16 -7.60
N ILE A 260 -1.42 -3.21 -7.08
CA ILE A 260 -2.60 -2.73 -7.81
C ILE A 260 -2.88 -1.25 -7.51
N ILE A 261 -2.70 -0.42 -8.53
CA ILE A 261 -3.23 0.95 -8.61
C ILE A 261 -4.49 0.93 -9.50
N ALA A 262 -5.61 1.34 -8.93
CA ALA A 262 -6.88 1.53 -9.64
C ALA A 262 -7.23 3.03 -9.65
N PRO A 263 -6.91 3.77 -10.72
CA PRO A 263 -7.06 5.23 -10.75
C PRO A 263 -8.54 5.68 -10.74
N TRP A 264 -9.44 4.82 -11.22
CA TRP A 264 -10.86 5.11 -11.43
C TRP A 264 -11.73 4.38 -10.41
N LEU A 265 -12.16 5.08 -9.37
CA LEU A 265 -12.85 4.47 -8.22
C LEU A 265 -14.30 4.09 -8.51
N LEU A 266 -14.93 4.63 -9.56
CA LEU A 266 -16.26 4.21 -10.02
C LEU A 266 -16.20 3.11 -11.08
N ASP A 267 -15.01 2.74 -11.55
CA ASP A 267 -14.75 1.53 -12.34
C ASP A 267 -13.43 0.85 -11.91
N PRO A 268 -13.40 0.27 -10.69
CA PRO A 268 -12.16 -0.19 -10.04
C PRO A 268 -11.56 -1.47 -10.65
N ALA A 269 -12.14 -2.00 -11.72
CA ALA A 269 -11.56 -3.10 -12.48
C ALA A 269 -10.48 -2.63 -13.47
N GLN A 270 -10.43 -1.34 -13.78
CA GLN A 270 -9.38 -0.74 -14.58
C GLN A 270 -8.15 -0.47 -13.70
N VAL A 271 -7.06 -1.17 -13.99
CA VAL A 271 -5.81 -1.12 -13.21
C VAL A 271 -4.64 -0.70 -14.10
N VAL A 272 -3.62 -0.11 -13.49
CA VAL A 272 -2.40 0.31 -14.19
C VAL A 272 -1.42 -0.86 -14.26
N VAL A 273 -0.74 -1.01 -15.40
CA VAL A 273 0.34 -1.97 -15.66
C VAL A 273 1.58 -1.22 -16.19
N LEU A 274 2.78 -1.73 -15.91
CA LEU A 274 4.07 -1.20 -16.38
C LEU A 274 4.49 -1.78 -17.74
#